data_AF-A0A086SU61-F1
#
_entry.id   AF-A0A086SU61-F1
#
_cell.length_a   1.000
_cell.length_b   1.000
_cell.length_c   1.000
_cell.angle_alpha   90.00
_cell.angle_beta   90.00
_cell.angle_gamma   90.00
#
_symmetry.space_group_name_H-M   'P 1'
#
loop_
_entity.id
_entity.type
_entity.pdbx_description
1 polymer ?
#
loop_
_entity_poly.entity_id
_entity_poly.type
_entity_poly.pdbx_seq_one_letter_code
_entity_poly.pdbx_strand_id
1 'polypeptide(L)'
;MPRRLLSIASTHAEYVMLHDTPPATQSYEAQAQYSYAALSYCWGDIAPKFKLTTECIDKARSGILVKTLPKTLQDAILIARTMEIPYIWIDSLCIIQDDEGDKKRELPNMVHIYSGAAVVISAATSRTCEDGFLQPRDVSSLLKFVYKLPYFPTDDGPQKGFMEVDEGLCGRLGLAE
;
A
#
# COMPACT_ATOMS: atom_id res chain seq x y z
N MET A 1 10.50 8.89 -14.50
CA MET A 1 9.03 8.85 -14.63
C MET A 1 8.63 7.53 -15.31
N PRO A 2 7.57 6.84 -14.84
CA PRO A 2 7.04 5.65 -15.52
C PRO A 2 6.40 6.02 -16.84
N ARG A 3 6.33 5.11 -17.83
CA ARG A 3 5.67 5.38 -19.13
C ARG A 3 4.16 5.29 -19.08
N ARG A 4 3.60 4.67 -18.05
CA ARG A 4 2.16 4.50 -17.89
C ARG A 4 1.76 4.64 -16.43
N LEU A 5 0.59 5.18 -16.20
CA LEU A 5 -0.01 5.37 -14.89
C LEU A 5 -1.50 5.05 -14.97
N LEU A 6 -2.06 4.52 -13.88
CA LEU A 6 -3.51 4.36 -13.75
C LEU A 6 -4.11 5.65 -13.20
N SER A 7 -5.05 6.26 -13.93
CA SER A 7 -5.84 7.38 -13.46
C SER A 7 -6.92 6.91 -12.49
N ILE A 8 -6.94 7.54 -11.32
CA ILE A 8 -7.81 7.19 -10.18
C ILE A 8 -8.53 8.40 -9.58
N ALA A 9 -8.38 9.60 -10.18
CA ALA A 9 -8.78 10.90 -9.64
C ALA A 9 -10.27 11.04 -9.23
N SER A 10 -11.15 10.16 -9.70
CA SER A 10 -12.54 10.14 -9.26
C SER A 10 -12.73 9.15 -8.10
N THR A 11 -13.02 9.69 -6.93
CA THR A 11 -13.30 8.94 -5.68
C THR A 11 -14.51 8.01 -5.82
N HIS A 12 -15.46 8.34 -6.68
CA HIS A 12 -16.68 7.56 -6.94
C HIS A 12 -16.61 6.71 -8.20
N ALA A 13 -15.52 6.79 -8.98
CA ALA A 13 -15.39 5.97 -10.16
C ALA A 13 -15.14 4.51 -9.76
N GLU A 14 -16.02 3.62 -10.20
CA GLU A 14 -15.79 2.18 -10.09
C GLU A 14 -14.68 1.71 -11.04
N TYR A 15 -14.24 2.58 -11.97
CA TYR A 15 -13.24 2.27 -12.99
C TYR A 15 -11.95 3.06 -12.79
N VAL A 16 -10.85 2.45 -13.21
CA VAL A 16 -9.52 3.08 -13.34
C VAL A 16 -9.03 2.88 -14.76
N MET A 17 -8.37 3.89 -15.33
CA MET A 17 -7.96 3.88 -16.73
C MET A 17 -6.45 3.98 -16.85
N LEU A 18 -5.85 3.17 -17.72
CA LEU A 18 -4.44 3.28 -18.04
C LEU A 18 -4.18 4.47 -18.96
N HIS A 19 -3.29 5.37 -18.56
CA HIS A 19 -2.82 6.49 -19.37
C HIS A 19 -1.34 6.36 -19.66
N ASP A 20 -0.95 6.67 -20.90
CA ASP A 20 0.44 6.86 -21.26
C ASP A 20 0.91 8.24 -20.76
N THR A 21 2.09 8.26 -20.16
CA THR A 21 2.73 9.49 -19.71
C THR A 21 3.59 10.07 -20.84
N PRO A 22 3.81 11.39 -20.84
CA PRO A 22 4.71 12.00 -21.80
C PRO A 22 6.13 11.45 -21.64
N PRO A 23 6.89 11.34 -22.74
CA PRO A 23 8.27 10.87 -22.69
C PRO A 23 9.13 11.76 -21.79
N ALA A 24 10.13 11.17 -21.16
CA ALA A 24 11.01 11.84 -20.21
C ALA A 24 11.79 13.04 -20.79
N THR A 25 11.78 13.22 -22.11
CA THR A 25 12.39 14.33 -22.85
C THR A 25 11.54 15.60 -22.86
N GLN A 26 10.29 15.55 -22.41
CA GLN A 26 9.45 16.75 -22.23
C GLN A 26 9.83 17.53 -20.96
N SER A 27 9.42 18.80 -20.89
CA SER A 27 9.78 19.74 -19.82
C SER A 27 9.39 19.24 -18.42
N TYR A 28 10.13 19.69 -17.41
CA TYR A 28 9.83 19.43 -16.00
C TYR A 28 8.39 19.83 -15.61
N GLU A 29 7.85 20.89 -16.20
CA GLU A 29 6.48 21.35 -15.96
C GLU A 29 5.43 20.34 -16.43
N ALA A 30 5.66 19.69 -17.58
CA ALA A 30 4.77 18.64 -18.09
C ALA A 30 4.78 17.39 -17.21
N GLN A 31 5.91 17.09 -16.56
CA GLN A 31 6.04 15.96 -15.63
C GLN A 31 5.46 16.27 -14.25
N ALA A 32 5.56 17.53 -13.80
CA ALA A 32 5.02 17.99 -12.52
C ALA A 32 3.49 17.84 -12.42
N GLN A 33 2.79 17.76 -13.55
CA GLN A 33 1.34 17.55 -13.59
C GLN A 33 0.93 16.13 -13.17
N TYR A 34 1.85 15.16 -13.20
CA TYR A 34 1.57 13.76 -12.90
C TYR A 34 2.05 13.39 -11.49
N SER A 35 1.29 13.81 -10.48
CA SER A 35 1.47 13.30 -9.12
C SER A 35 0.90 11.89 -9.01
N TYR A 36 1.72 10.92 -8.62
CA TYR A 36 1.31 9.51 -8.54
C TYR A 36 1.77 8.82 -7.26
N ALA A 37 1.00 7.85 -6.80
CA ALA A 37 1.41 6.89 -5.79
C ALA A 37 2.06 5.67 -6.46
N ALA A 38 3.01 5.01 -5.82
CA ALA A 38 3.53 3.72 -6.27
C ALA A 38 3.16 2.63 -5.27
N LEU A 39 2.78 1.44 -5.75
CA LEU A 39 2.49 0.29 -4.91
C LEU A 39 3.66 -0.68 -4.89
N SER A 40 4.16 -1.00 -3.70
CA SER A 40 5.11 -2.08 -3.44
C SER A 40 4.39 -3.23 -2.72
N TYR A 41 4.31 -4.40 -3.36
CA TYR A 41 3.55 -5.54 -2.86
C TYR A 41 4.13 -6.86 -3.37
N CYS A 42 3.79 -7.95 -2.67
CA CYS A 42 4.09 -9.30 -3.14
C CYS A 42 3.01 -9.79 -4.12
N TRP A 43 3.44 -10.23 -5.31
CA TRP A 43 2.51 -10.77 -6.31
C TRP A 43 1.87 -12.09 -5.84
N GLY A 44 2.66 -12.95 -5.17
CA GLY A 44 2.27 -14.29 -4.72
C GLY A 44 2.73 -15.40 -5.68
N ASP A 45 2.48 -16.66 -5.29
CA ASP A 45 3.04 -17.86 -5.95
C ASP A 45 2.31 -18.28 -7.24
N ILE A 46 1.09 -17.75 -7.46
CA ILE A 46 0.33 -17.99 -8.69
C ILE A 46 0.55 -16.77 -9.56
N ALA A 47 1.14 -16.96 -10.75
CA ALA A 47 1.36 -15.91 -11.73
C ALA A 47 0.13 -14.98 -11.78
N PRO A 48 0.33 -13.65 -11.73
CA PRO A 48 -0.77 -12.72 -11.48
C PRO A 48 -1.83 -12.90 -12.56
N LYS A 49 -3.05 -13.28 -12.14
CA LYS A 49 -4.23 -13.31 -13.02
C LYS A 49 -4.50 -11.93 -13.62
N PHE A 50 -4.12 -10.88 -12.89
CA PHE A 50 -4.24 -9.48 -13.30
C PHE A 50 -2.88 -8.93 -13.67
N LYS A 51 -2.53 -9.09 -14.95
CA LYS A 51 -1.34 -8.51 -15.56
C LYS A 51 -1.71 -7.82 -16.86
N LEU A 52 -1.03 -6.73 -17.16
CA LEU A 52 -1.12 -6.03 -18.43
C LEU A 52 -0.38 -6.87 -19.48
N THR A 53 -1.07 -7.18 -20.56
CA THR A 53 -0.52 -7.85 -21.74
C THR A 53 -0.80 -7.01 -22.98
N THR A 54 -0.11 -7.31 -24.07
CA THR A 54 -0.33 -6.67 -25.38
C THR A 54 -1.79 -6.76 -25.84
N GLU A 55 -2.48 -7.85 -25.50
CA GLU A 55 -3.89 -8.08 -25.86
C GLU A 55 -4.89 -7.30 -24.99
N CYS A 56 -4.54 -6.98 -23.74
CA CYS A 56 -5.46 -6.36 -22.79
C CYS A 56 -5.21 -4.85 -22.57
N ILE A 57 -4.16 -4.29 -23.17
CA ILE A 57 -3.79 -2.88 -23.00
C ILE A 57 -4.90 -1.90 -23.41
N ASP A 58 -5.58 -2.15 -24.53
CA ASP A 58 -6.65 -1.25 -25.00
C ASP A 58 -7.90 -1.35 -24.12
N LYS A 59 -8.16 -2.53 -23.54
CA LYS A 59 -9.19 -2.70 -22.51
C LYS A 59 -8.82 -1.95 -21.24
N ALA A 60 -7.55 -2.00 -20.83
CA ALA A 60 -7.05 -1.26 -19.67
C ALA A 60 -7.17 0.27 -19.85
N ARG A 61 -6.94 0.78 -21.07
CA ARG A 61 -7.17 2.19 -21.42
C ARG A 61 -8.66 2.57 -21.40
N SER A 62 -9.53 1.64 -21.80
CA SER A 62 -10.99 1.84 -21.81
C SER A 62 -11.62 1.81 -20.40
N GLY A 63 -10.89 1.26 -19.41
CA GLY A 63 -11.32 1.22 -18.02
C GLY A 63 -11.31 -0.19 -17.46
N ILE A 64 -10.75 -0.33 -16.26
CA ILE A 64 -10.73 -1.56 -15.46
C ILE A 64 -11.63 -1.34 -14.25
N LEU A 65 -12.59 -2.25 -14.05
CA LEU A 65 -13.45 -2.22 -12.87
C LEU A 65 -12.62 -2.54 -11.62
N VAL A 66 -12.55 -1.63 -10.65
CA VAL A 66 -11.72 -1.77 -9.44
C VAL A 66 -12.09 -3.05 -8.67
N LYS A 67 -13.38 -3.37 -8.59
CA LYS A 67 -13.89 -4.56 -7.88
C LYS A 67 -13.37 -5.89 -8.44
N THR A 68 -12.88 -5.93 -9.69
CA THR A 68 -12.30 -7.15 -10.26
C THR A 68 -10.83 -7.32 -9.91
N LEU A 69 -10.15 -6.26 -9.47
CA LEU A 69 -8.73 -6.32 -9.12
C LEU A 69 -8.50 -7.14 -7.84
N PRO A 70 -7.29 -7.69 -7.64
CA PRO A 70 -6.92 -8.30 -6.37
C PRO A 70 -7.05 -7.31 -5.21
N LYS A 71 -7.38 -7.81 -4.03
CA LYS A 71 -7.73 -6.98 -2.86
C LYS A 71 -6.62 -6.00 -2.46
N THR A 72 -5.36 -6.38 -2.55
CA THR A 72 -4.21 -5.50 -2.29
C THR A 72 -4.17 -4.30 -3.24
N LEU A 73 -4.51 -4.49 -4.51
CA LEU A 73 -4.56 -3.39 -5.48
C LEU A 73 -5.78 -2.49 -5.22
N GLN A 74 -6.92 -3.06 -4.83
CA GLN A 74 -8.10 -2.30 -4.42
C GLN A 74 -7.80 -1.39 -3.22
N ASP A 75 -7.18 -1.95 -2.18
CA ASP A 75 -6.77 -1.22 -0.97
C ASP A 75 -5.80 -0.07 -1.30
N ALA A 76 -4.84 -0.32 -2.19
CA ALA A 76 -3.90 0.72 -2.63
C ALA A 76 -4.58 1.85 -3.40
N ILE A 77 -5.52 1.54 -4.30
CA ILE A 77 -6.33 2.52 -5.03
C ILE A 77 -7.17 3.35 -4.05
N LEU A 78 -7.78 2.70 -3.05
CA LEU A 78 -8.57 3.37 -2.02
C LEU A 78 -7.73 4.38 -1.23
N ILE A 79 -6.52 4.00 -0.81
CA ILE A 79 -5.60 4.89 -0.09
C ILE A 79 -5.19 6.06 -0.98
N ALA A 80 -4.75 5.80 -2.21
CA ALA A 80 -4.31 6.85 -3.11
C ALA A 80 -5.44 7.85 -3.42
N ARG A 81 -6.69 7.37 -3.57
CA ARG A 81 -7.89 8.23 -3.66
C ARG A 81 -8.13 9.06 -2.40
N THR A 82 -7.98 8.45 -1.22
CA THR A 82 -8.15 9.13 0.07
C THR A 82 -7.09 10.22 0.28
N MET A 83 -5.90 10.02 -0.28
CA MET A 83 -4.81 10.99 -0.28
C MET A 83 -4.92 12.02 -1.42
N GLU A 84 -6.01 12.01 -2.20
CA GLU A 84 -6.24 12.91 -3.34
C GLU A 84 -5.15 12.84 -4.43
N ILE A 85 -4.49 11.69 -4.55
CA ILE A 85 -3.46 11.47 -5.57
C ILE A 85 -4.15 10.99 -6.86
N PRO A 86 -4.00 11.70 -7.99
CA PRO A 86 -4.79 11.43 -9.20
C PRO A 86 -4.35 10.17 -9.95
N TYR A 87 -3.13 9.68 -9.70
CA TYR A 87 -2.55 8.54 -10.41
C TYR A 87 -1.94 7.52 -9.45
N ILE A 88 -1.92 6.25 -9.87
CA ILE A 88 -1.17 5.19 -9.19
C ILE A 88 -0.39 4.35 -10.19
N TRP A 89 0.83 3.98 -9.82
CA TRP A 89 1.68 3.05 -10.53
C TRP A 89 1.66 1.70 -9.83
N ILE A 90 1.31 0.66 -10.60
CA ILE A 90 1.28 -0.74 -10.17
C ILE A 90 1.99 -1.53 -11.26
N ASP A 91 3.12 -2.15 -10.94
CA ASP A 91 4.01 -2.83 -11.90
C ASP A 91 3.27 -3.81 -12.84
N SER A 92 2.41 -4.67 -12.29
CA SER A 92 1.61 -5.65 -13.03
C SER A 92 0.61 -5.01 -13.99
N LEU A 93 0.14 -3.79 -13.73
CA LEU A 93 -0.87 -3.10 -14.55
C LEU A 93 -0.30 -1.96 -15.41
N CYS A 94 0.93 -1.52 -15.14
CA CYS A 94 1.58 -0.41 -15.86
C CYS A 94 2.71 -0.87 -16.79
N ILE A 95 3.25 -2.08 -16.60
CA ILE A 95 4.27 -2.69 -17.47
C ILE A 95 3.63 -3.83 -18.28
N ILE A 96 3.90 -3.89 -19.57
CA ILE A 96 3.43 -4.96 -20.45
C ILE A 96 4.24 -6.24 -20.16
N GLN A 97 3.60 -7.22 -19.52
CA GLN A 97 4.28 -8.39 -18.93
C GLN A 97 4.62 -9.49 -19.94
N ASP A 98 4.10 -9.43 -21.15
CA ASP A 98 4.42 -10.33 -22.27
C ASP A 98 5.37 -9.69 -23.30
N ASP A 99 5.73 -8.41 -23.14
CA ASP A 99 6.68 -7.71 -24.00
C ASP A 99 8.03 -7.53 -23.31
N GLU A 100 9.02 -8.32 -23.74
CA GLU A 100 10.40 -8.23 -23.26
C GLU A 100 11.05 -6.87 -23.59
N GLY A 101 10.61 -6.20 -24.67
CA GLY A 101 11.06 -4.86 -25.02
C GLY A 101 10.59 -3.82 -24.00
N ASP A 102 9.35 -3.92 -23.53
CA ASP A 102 8.80 -3.03 -22.51
C ASP A 102 9.42 -3.27 -21.14
N LYS A 103 9.56 -4.55 -20.73
CA LYS A 103 10.25 -4.90 -19.47
C LYS A 103 11.67 -4.37 -19.41
N LYS A 104 12.45 -4.50 -20.50
CA LYS A 104 13.82 -4.00 -20.57
C LYS A 104 13.91 -2.48 -20.43
N ARG A 105 12.83 -1.74 -20.68
CA ARG A 105 12.76 -0.29 -20.49
C ARG A 105 12.28 0.09 -19.09
N GLU A 106 11.26 -0.60 -18.56
CA GLU A 106 10.63 -0.25 -17.29
C GLU A 106 11.41 -0.79 -16.08
N LEU A 107 11.89 -2.05 -16.12
CA LEU A 107 12.54 -2.68 -14.97
C LEU A 107 13.79 -1.92 -14.49
N PRO A 108 14.71 -1.47 -15.37
CA PRO A 108 15.86 -0.67 -14.92
C PRO A 108 15.46 0.69 -14.36
N ASN A 109 14.30 1.21 -14.77
CA ASN A 109 13.80 2.53 -14.37
C ASN A 109 13.01 2.48 -13.05
N MET A 110 12.77 1.30 -12.46
CA MET A 110 11.98 1.17 -11.23
C MET A 110 12.50 2.04 -10.09
N VAL A 111 13.82 2.16 -9.91
CA VAL A 111 14.40 3.04 -8.89
C VAL A 111 13.91 4.47 -9.05
N HIS A 112 13.91 4.98 -10.29
CA HIS A 112 13.42 6.32 -10.58
C HIS A 112 11.90 6.44 -10.42
N ILE A 113 11.14 5.40 -10.78
CA ILE A 113 9.68 5.37 -10.62
C ILE A 113 9.31 5.46 -9.14
N TYR A 114 9.93 4.67 -8.27
CA TYR A 114 9.68 4.74 -6.83
C TYR A 114 10.17 6.07 -6.24
N SER A 115 11.35 6.55 -6.63
CA SER A 115 11.90 7.82 -6.11
C SER A 115 11.11 9.06 -6.53
N GLY A 116 10.41 8.98 -7.67
CA GLY A 116 9.60 10.09 -8.20
C GLY A 116 8.14 10.04 -7.77
N ALA A 117 7.71 9.01 -7.04
CA ALA A 117 6.34 8.90 -6.54
C ALA A 117 6.12 9.91 -5.40
N ALA A 118 4.92 10.49 -5.34
CA ALA A 118 4.51 11.34 -4.22
C ALA A 118 4.42 10.54 -2.90
N VAL A 119 3.99 9.28 -3.01
CA VAL A 119 3.99 8.33 -1.90
C VAL A 119 4.26 6.92 -2.44
N VAL A 120 4.92 6.10 -1.64
CA VAL A 120 5.03 4.66 -1.88
C VAL A 120 4.20 3.92 -0.83
N ILE A 121 3.17 3.22 -1.29
CA ILE A 121 2.33 2.36 -0.45
C ILE A 121 2.98 1.00 -0.39
N SER A 122 3.35 0.54 0.81
CA SER A 122 3.93 -0.79 1.01
C SER A 122 2.92 -1.72 1.68
N ALA A 123 2.50 -2.76 0.96
CA ALA A 123 1.58 -3.79 1.47
C ALA A 123 2.35 -4.86 2.28
N ALA A 124 3.03 -4.44 3.35
CA ALA A 124 3.97 -5.28 4.11
C ALA A 124 3.32 -6.47 4.84
N THR A 125 2.02 -6.40 5.14
CA THR A 125 1.28 -7.47 5.82
C THR A 125 0.67 -8.50 4.87
N SER A 126 0.69 -8.22 3.56
CA SER A 126 0.11 -9.08 2.53
C SER A 126 1.17 -10.03 1.99
N ARG A 127 0.90 -11.33 2.03
CA ARG A 127 1.74 -12.37 1.42
C ARG A 127 1.49 -12.47 -0.08
N THR A 128 0.26 -12.18 -0.48
CA THR A 128 -0.17 -12.20 -1.89
C THR A 128 -0.96 -10.95 -2.26
N CYS A 129 -1.19 -10.75 -3.56
CA CYS A 129 -2.03 -9.66 -4.05
C CYS A 129 -3.52 -9.80 -3.67
N GLU A 130 -3.96 -10.98 -3.23
CA GLU A 130 -5.36 -11.27 -2.88
C GLU A 130 -5.70 -10.99 -1.41
N ASP A 131 -4.69 -10.85 -0.54
CA ASP A 131 -4.91 -10.76 0.92
C ASP A 131 -5.57 -9.43 1.32
N GLY A 132 -5.15 -8.34 0.65
CA GLY A 132 -5.39 -6.98 1.14
C GLY A 132 -4.53 -6.65 2.36
N PHE A 133 -4.57 -5.38 2.77
CA PHE A 133 -3.82 -4.89 3.93
C PHE A 133 -4.61 -3.88 4.78
N LEU A 134 -5.83 -3.49 4.39
CA LEU A 134 -6.71 -2.64 5.18
C LEU A 134 -7.65 -3.39 6.14
N GLN A 135 -7.26 -4.60 6.54
CA GLN A 135 -8.01 -5.37 7.53
C GLN A 135 -8.08 -4.66 8.89
N PRO A 136 -9.21 -4.78 9.62
CA PRO A 136 -9.32 -4.24 10.97
C PRO A 136 -8.19 -4.75 11.85
N ARG A 137 -7.50 -3.84 12.53
CA ARG A 137 -6.49 -4.23 13.53
C ARG A 137 -7.22 -4.67 14.80
N ASP A 138 -7.07 -5.94 15.18
CA ASP A 138 -7.47 -6.40 16.51
C ASP A 138 -6.47 -5.88 17.55
N VAL A 139 -6.75 -4.69 18.07
CA VAL A 139 -5.94 -4.05 19.11
C VAL A 139 -5.94 -4.85 20.41
N SER A 140 -6.95 -5.70 20.65
CA SER A 140 -7.04 -6.55 21.85
C SER A 140 -5.89 -7.55 21.92
N SER A 141 -5.35 -7.96 20.77
CA SER A 141 -4.18 -8.83 20.67
C SER A 141 -2.85 -8.12 20.94
N LEU A 142 -2.78 -6.80 20.69
CA LEU A 142 -1.63 -5.94 21.02
C LEU A 142 -1.62 -5.59 22.51
N LEU A 143 -2.81 -5.40 23.10
CA LEU A 143 -3.00 -5.17 24.53
C LEU A 143 -2.72 -6.42 25.40
N LYS A 144 -2.26 -7.54 24.83
CA LYS A 144 -1.86 -8.73 25.61
C LYS A 144 -0.55 -8.53 26.38
N PHE A 145 0.21 -7.47 26.09
CA PHE A 145 1.44 -7.13 26.81
C PHE A 145 1.21 -6.15 27.97
N VAL A 146 0.07 -6.24 28.65
CA VAL A 146 -0.09 -5.57 29.96
C VAL A 146 0.75 -6.33 30.97
N TYR A 147 1.92 -5.78 31.32
CA TYR A 147 2.72 -6.32 32.42
C TYR A 147 2.08 -5.91 33.74
N LYS A 148 1.74 -6.89 34.58
CA LYS A 148 1.37 -6.66 35.99
C LYS A 148 2.63 -6.67 36.83
N LEU A 149 3.16 -5.49 37.14
CA LEU A 149 4.27 -5.34 38.05
C LEU A 149 3.75 -5.31 39.49
N PRO A 150 4.22 -6.18 40.40
CA PRO A 150 3.82 -6.11 41.79
C PRO A 150 4.30 -4.80 42.42
N TYR A 151 3.42 -4.13 43.17
CA TYR A 151 3.73 -2.91 43.88
C TYR A 151 3.99 -3.22 45.36
N PHE A 152 5.22 -2.93 45.77
CA PHE A 152 5.68 -3.02 47.16
C PHE A 152 5.96 -1.60 47.68
N PRO A 153 5.34 -1.16 48.78
CA PRO A 153 5.57 0.18 49.33
C PRO A 153 6.98 0.35 49.94
N THR A 154 7.64 -0.76 50.28
CA THR A 154 8.98 -0.86 50.88
C THR A 154 9.64 -2.14 50.36
N ASP A 155 10.97 -2.18 50.23
CA ASP A 155 11.71 -3.29 49.59
C ASP A 155 11.42 -4.68 50.19
N ASP A 156 11.09 -4.76 51.49
CA ASP A 156 10.73 -6.01 52.20
C ASP A 156 9.27 -6.05 52.69
N GLY A 157 8.40 -5.17 52.15
CA GLY A 157 7.00 -5.06 52.57
C GLY A 157 6.06 -6.07 51.88
N PRO A 158 4.87 -6.34 52.44
CA PRO A 158 3.87 -7.15 51.75
C PRO A 158 3.39 -6.46 50.45
N GLN A 159 3.08 -7.25 49.43
CA GLN A 159 2.52 -6.75 48.18
C GLN A 159 1.21 -6.00 48.46
N LYS A 160 1.15 -4.71 48.10
CA LYS A 160 -0.04 -3.87 48.33
C LYS A 160 -0.92 -3.74 47.08
N GLY A 161 -0.36 -4.03 45.91
CA GLY A 161 -1.09 -3.93 44.66
C GLY A 161 -0.29 -4.35 43.44
N PHE A 162 -0.74 -3.92 42.27
CA PHE A 162 -0.06 -4.11 41.01
C PHE A 162 -0.16 -2.83 40.16
N MET A 163 0.85 -2.61 39.33
CA MET A 163 0.84 -1.61 38.30
C MET A 163 0.67 -2.31 36.95
N GLU A 164 -0.39 -1.97 36.23
CA GLU A 164 -0.60 -2.40 34.85
C GLU A 164 0.10 -1.41 33.93
N VAL A 165 1.10 -1.89 33.18
CA VAL A 165 1.86 -1.08 32.22
C VAL A 165 1.50 -1.53 30.81
N ASP A 166 0.97 -0.60 30.01
CA ASP A 166 0.70 -0.76 28.58
C ASP A 166 1.86 -0.20 27.73
N GLU A 167 1.97 -0.58 26.45
CA GLU A 167 3.04 -0.16 25.53
C GLU A 167 3.14 1.38 25.35
N GLY A 168 2.11 2.13 25.76
CA GLY A 168 2.12 3.59 25.83
C GLY A 168 2.75 4.20 27.09
N LEU A 169 3.39 3.40 27.97
CA LEU A 169 4.00 3.82 29.25
C LEU A 169 3.01 4.44 30.27
N CYS A 170 1.71 4.39 30.02
CA CYS A 170 0.71 4.91 30.94
C CYS A 170 0.32 3.82 31.96
N GLY A 171 0.87 3.89 33.17
CA GLY A 171 0.55 2.95 34.25
C GLY A 171 -0.78 3.23 34.93
N ARG A 172 -1.58 2.19 35.22
CA ARG A 172 -2.70 2.26 36.20
C ARG A 172 -2.37 1.43 37.44
N LEU A 173 -2.67 1.99 38.61
CA LEU A 173 -2.53 1.32 39.90
C LEU A 173 -3.82 0.55 40.25
N GLY A 174 -3.67 -0.72 40.60
CA GLY A 174 -4.71 -1.58 41.16
C GLY A 174 -4.31 -2.09 42.55
N LEU A 175 -5.29 -2.26 43.44
CA LEU A 175 -5.10 -2.88 44.76
C LEU A 175 -5.17 -4.41 44.63
N ALA A 176 -4.39 -5.13 45.44
CA ALA A 176 -4.54 -6.58 45.57
C ALA A 176 -5.76 -6.88 46.44
N GLU A 177 -6.64 -7.79 46.00
CA GLU A 177 -7.80 -8.26 46.77
C GLU A 177 -7.40 -8.99 48.05
#